data_AF-A0AAV2KGL1-F1
#
_entry.id   AF-A0AAV2KGL1-F1
#
_cell.length_a   1.000
_cell.length_b   1.000
_cell.length_c   1.000
_cell.angle_alpha   90.00
_cell.angle_beta   90.00
_cell.angle_gamma   90.00
#
_symmetry.space_group_name_H-M   'P 1'
#
loop_
_entity.id
_entity.type
_entity.pdbx_description
1 polymer ?
#
loop_
_entity_poly.entity_id
_entity_poly.type
_entity_poly.pdbx_seq_one_letter_code
_entity_poly.pdbx_strand_id
1 'polypeptide(L)'
;MEDFTGGVTEFFELSHAPEQLFCIMKKALERGSLMGCSIDVASLIEMESHMEQGLVRGHAYSIIALEECDQVDQDSRVQLIRLRNPWGWVLWKGPWCTK
;
A
#
# COMPACT_ATOMS: atom_id res chain seq x y z
N MET A 1 -5.32 14.36 2.55
CA MET A 1 -6.53 13.61 2.93
C MET A 1 -7.46 14.49 3.75
N GLU A 2 -6.89 15.20 4.72
CA GLU A 2 -7.59 16.12 5.63
C GLU A 2 -8.39 17.20 4.89
N ASP A 3 -7.81 17.87 3.88
CA ASP A 3 -8.51 18.92 3.11
C ASP A 3 -9.83 18.47 2.47
N PHE A 4 -9.91 17.20 2.05
CA PHE A 4 -11.10 16.65 1.38
C PHE A 4 -12.10 16.00 2.33
N THR A 5 -11.68 15.64 3.55
CA THR A 5 -12.51 14.87 4.49
C THR A 5 -12.82 15.63 5.77
N GLY A 6 -12.05 16.67 6.10
CA GLY A 6 -12.03 17.30 7.43
C GLY A 6 -11.58 16.34 8.56
N GLY A 7 -11.11 15.15 8.21
CA GLY A 7 -10.69 14.12 9.16
C GLY A 7 -9.24 14.28 9.62
N VAL A 8 -8.84 13.43 10.57
CA VAL A 8 -7.47 13.37 11.10
C VAL A 8 -6.73 12.20 10.45
N THR A 9 -5.48 12.42 10.04
CA THR A 9 -4.63 11.38 9.46
C THR A 9 -3.77 10.70 10.53
N GLU A 10 -3.71 9.36 10.50
CA GLU A 10 -2.76 8.56 11.27
C GLU A 10 -1.64 8.04 10.35
N PHE A 11 -0.42 7.94 10.87
CA PHE A 11 0.76 7.46 10.14
C PHE A 11 1.35 6.23 10.82
N PHE A 12 1.70 5.22 10.02
CA PHE A 12 2.35 4.01 10.48
C PHE A 12 3.70 3.85 9.77
N GLU A 13 4.78 3.78 10.56
CA GLU A 13 6.09 3.42 10.03
C GLU A 13 6.15 1.89 9.88
N LEU A 14 6.37 1.39 8.66
CA LEU A 14 6.29 -0.07 8.40
C LEU A 14 7.40 -0.87 9.08
N SER A 15 8.55 -0.25 9.37
CA SER A 15 9.64 -0.84 10.17
C SER A 15 9.25 -1.11 11.62
N HIS A 16 8.24 -0.40 12.14
CA HIS A 16 7.74 -0.49 13.51
C HIS A 16 6.22 -0.71 13.55
N ALA A 17 5.67 -1.39 12.53
CA ALA A 17 4.24 -1.59 12.40
C ALA A 17 3.67 -2.47 13.53
N PRO A 18 2.46 -2.17 14.05
CA PRO A 18 1.79 -3.05 14.99
C PRO A 18 1.41 -4.38 14.32
N GLU A 19 1.46 -5.48 15.06
CA GLU A 19 1.10 -6.82 14.54
C GLU A 19 -0.30 -6.87 13.92
N GLN A 20 -1.21 -6.03 14.40
CA GLN A 20 -2.59 -5.97 13.91
C GLN A 20 -2.81 -4.94 12.79
N LEU A 21 -1.75 -4.41 12.17
CA LEU A 21 -1.86 -3.36 11.14
C LEU A 21 -2.86 -3.72 10.03
N PHE A 22 -2.83 -4.96 9.52
CA PHE A 22 -3.77 -5.39 8.49
C PHE A 22 -5.23 -5.32 8.96
N CYS A 23 -5.52 -5.71 10.20
CA CYS A 23 -6.86 -5.60 10.78
C CYS A 23 -7.30 -4.14 10.92
N ILE A 24 -6.39 -3.25 11.34
CA ILE A 24 -6.63 -1.80 11.44
C ILE A 24 -6.99 -1.25 10.06
N MET A 25 -6.19 -1.55 9.05
CA MET A 25 -6.39 -1.11 7.67
C MET A 25 -7.70 -1.63 7.08
N LYS A 26 -8.04 -2.91 7.31
CA LYS A 26 -9.30 -3.50 6.84
C LYS A 26 -10.51 -2.77 7.43
N LYS A 27 -10.51 -2.54 8.74
CA LYS A 27 -11.56 -1.77 9.41
C LYS A 27 -11.61 -0.30 8.93
N ALA A 28 -10.45 0.30 8.62
CA ALA A 28 -10.39 1.64 8.06
C ALA A 28 -11.04 1.68 6.66
N LEU A 29 -10.74 0.69 5.81
CA LEU A 29 -11.34 0.55 4.48
C LEU A 29 -12.87 0.38 4.56
N GLU A 30 -13.34 -0.50 5.45
CA GLU A 30 -14.78 -0.77 5.68
C GLU A 30 -15.54 0.50 6.12
N ARG A 31 -14.89 1.40 6.86
CA ARG A 31 -15.46 2.69 7.27
C ARG A 31 -15.31 3.80 6.22
N GLY A 32 -14.77 3.50 5.04
CA GLY A 32 -14.54 4.50 3.98
C GLY A 32 -13.39 5.47 4.27
N SER A 33 -12.44 5.10 5.13
CA SER A 33 -11.24 5.89 5.34
C SER A 33 -10.35 5.86 4.10
N LEU A 34 -9.73 6.99 3.78
CA LEU A 34 -8.73 7.06 2.72
C LEU A 34 -7.39 6.54 3.26
N MET A 35 -6.71 5.73 2.47
CA MET A 35 -5.39 5.19 2.83
C MET A 35 -4.42 5.33 1.66
N GLY A 36 -3.17 5.61 2.00
CA GLY A 36 -2.09 5.75 1.05
C GLY A 36 -0.79 5.27 1.68
N CYS A 37 0.21 5.03 0.83
CA CYS A 37 1.54 4.64 1.24
C CYS A 37 2.56 5.23 0.27
N SER A 38 3.80 5.32 0.73
CA SER A 38 4.95 5.73 -0.07
C SER A 38 6.17 4.93 0.35
N ILE A 39 7.22 5.05 -0.44
CA ILE A 39 8.54 4.51 -0.11
C ILE A 39 9.44 5.71 0.12
N ASP A 40 10.06 5.78 1.30
CA ASP A 40 10.92 6.90 1.65
C ASP A 40 12.18 6.94 0.78
N VAL A 41 12.71 8.15 0.60
CA VAL A 41 13.94 8.43 -0.16
C VAL A 41 14.95 9.09 0.77
N ALA A 42 16.23 8.74 0.61
CA ALA A 42 17.29 9.34 1.41
C ALA A 42 17.72 10.72 0.85
N SER A 43 17.42 10.99 -0.42
CA SER A 43 17.78 12.25 -1.08
C SER A 43 16.77 12.64 -2.17
N LEU A 44 16.78 13.92 -2.53
CA LEU A 44 15.94 14.45 -3.62
C LEU A 44 16.27 13.83 -4.99
N ILE A 45 17.49 13.29 -5.17
CA ILE A 45 17.92 12.65 -6.42
C ILE A 45 17.18 11.32 -6.61
N GLU A 46 16.80 10.65 -5.52
CA GLU A 46 16.07 9.39 -5.54
C GLU A 46 14.55 9.58 -5.67
N MET A 47 14.07 10.82 -5.60
CA MET A 47 12.65 11.17 -5.74
C MET A 47 12.14 10.68 -7.10
N GLU A 48 11.01 9.98 -7.10
CA GLU A 48 10.39 9.38 -8.28
C GLU A 48 11.28 8.37 -9.03
N SER A 49 12.33 7.83 -8.38
CA SER A 49 13.18 6.80 -8.98
C SER A 49 12.44 5.45 -9.12
N HIS A 50 12.58 4.83 -10.28
CA HIS A 50 11.96 3.53 -10.58
C HIS A 50 12.77 2.37 -9.99
N MET A 51 12.07 1.42 -9.39
CA MET A 51 12.62 0.13 -8.98
C MET A 51 12.46 -0.91 -10.09
N GLU A 52 13.33 -1.93 -10.09
CA GLU A 52 13.28 -3.03 -11.05
C GLU A 52 11.93 -3.77 -11.04
N GLN A 53 11.34 -3.94 -9.86
CA GLN A 53 10.04 -4.61 -9.68
C GLN A 53 8.82 -3.71 -9.96
N GLY A 54 9.03 -2.49 -10.49
CA GLY A 54 7.95 -1.62 -10.96
C GLY A 54 7.28 -0.74 -9.91
N LEU A 55 7.91 -0.55 -8.74
CA LEU A 55 7.53 0.50 -7.78
C LEU A 55 8.36 1.76 -8.02
N VAL A 56 7.89 2.89 -7.48
CA VAL A 56 8.52 4.20 -7.59
C VAL A 56 8.78 4.73 -6.18
N ARG A 57 9.99 5.21 -5.90
CA ARG A 57 10.35 5.80 -4.60
C ARG A 57 9.89 7.25 -4.50
N GLY A 58 9.65 7.74 -3.29
CA GLY A 58 9.20 9.10 -3.02
C GLY A 58 7.82 9.41 -3.63
N HIS A 59 7.09 8.37 -4.03
CA HIS A 59 5.85 8.50 -4.79
C HIS A 59 4.66 8.02 -3.96
N ALA A 60 3.56 8.75 -4.03
CA ALA A 60 2.35 8.42 -3.30
C ALA A 60 1.50 7.40 -4.06
N TYR A 61 1.16 6.30 -3.41
CA TYR A 61 0.22 5.28 -3.87
C TYR A 61 -1.05 5.31 -3.03
N SER A 62 -2.18 4.97 -3.63
CA SER A 62 -3.43 4.74 -2.89
C SER A 62 -3.58 3.26 -2.56
N ILE A 63 -4.04 2.96 -1.34
CA ILE A 63 -4.45 1.61 -0.95
C ILE A 63 -5.94 1.49 -1.21
N ILE A 64 -6.33 0.60 -2.12
CA ILE A 64 -7.71 0.56 -2.66
C ILE A 64 -8.46 -0.75 -2.40
N ALA A 65 -7.79 -1.78 -1.88
CA ALA A 65 -8.43 -2.99 -1.37
C ALA A 65 -7.48 -3.75 -0.45
N LEU A 66 -8.07 -4.53 0.46
CA LEU A 66 -7.37 -5.49 1.32
C LEU A 66 -8.16 -6.80 1.29
N GLU A 67 -7.49 -7.92 1.05
CA GLU A 67 -8.13 -9.23 0.96
C GLU A 67 -7.31 -10.30 1.67
N GLU A 68 -7.99 -11.29 2.23
CA GLU A 68 -7.37 -12.50 2.76
C GLU A 68 -7.76 -13.67 1.87
N CYS A 69 -6.77 -14.42 1.40
CA CYS A 69 -6.98 -15.55 0.50
C CYS A 69 -6.34 -16.80 1.09
N ASP A 70 -7.03 -17.94 0.99
CA ASP A 70 -6.44 -19.24 1.29
C ASP A 70 -5.48 -19.62 0.15
N GLN A 71 -4.24 -19.98 0.49
CA GLN A 71 -3.31 -20.59 -0.46
C GLN A 71 -3.64 -22.06 -0.59
N VAL A 72 -4.14 -22.44 -1.77
CA VAL A 72 -4.57 -23.80 -2.13
C VAL A 72 -3.51 -24.86 -1.79
N ASP A 73 -2.23 -24.52 -1.93
CA ASP A 73 -1.12 -25.48 -1.81
C ASP A 73 -0.46 -25.53 -0.42
N GLN A 74 -0.80 -24.63 0.51
CA GLN A 74 -0.03 -24.45 1.76
C GLN A 74 -0.85 -24.46 3.05
N ASP A 75 -2.17 -24.70 2.97
CA ASP A 75 -3.11 -24.60 4.12
C ASP A 75 -2.85 -23.34 4.97
N SER A 76 -2.49 -22.26 4.28
CA SER A 76 -2.05 -21.00 4.87
C SER A 76 -2.85 -19.86 4.27
N ARG A 77 -3.05 -18.80 5.05
CA ARG A 77 -3.73 -17.59 4.59
C ARG A 77 -2.70 -16.54 4.22
N VAL A 78 -2.92 -15.88 3.09
CA VAL A 78 -2.15 -14.72 2.66
C VAL A 78 -2.99 -13.47 2.77
N GLN A 79 -2.39 -12.42 3.34
CA GLN A 79 -2.95 -11.08 3.39
C GLN A 79 -2.43 -10.29 2.19
N LEU A 80 -3.35 -9.80 1.36
CA LEU A 80 -3.06 -9.06 0.15
C LEU A 80 -3.53 -7.61 0.29
N ILE A 81 -2.73 -6.69 -0.23
CA ILE A 81 -3.08 -5.28 -0.38
C ILE A 81 -3.05 -4.91 -1.86
N ARG A 82 -4.04 -4.15 -2.32
CA ARG A 82 -4.10 -3.64 -3.69
C ARG A 82 -3.72 -2.18 -3.70
N LEU A 83 -2.60 -1.88 -4.35
CA LEU A 83 -2.11 -0.52 -4.55
C LEU A 83 -2.58 0.03 -5.91
N ARG A 84 -2.85 1.32 -5.97
CA ARG A 84 -3.08 2.07 -7.21
C ARG A 84 -2.00 3.13 -7.36
N ASN A 85 -1.26 3.05 -8.46
CA ASN A 85 -0.40 4.15 -8.89
C ASN A 85 -1.26 5.25 -9.52
N PRO A 86 -1.23 6.50 -9.03
CA PRO A 86 -1.99 7.59 -9.63
C PRO A 86 -1.63 7.89 -11.09
N TRP A 87 -0.41 7.55 -11.55
CA TRP A 87 -0.01 7.71 -12.95
C TRP A 87 -0.69 6.72 -13.90
N GLY A 88 -1.06 5.53 -13.41
CA GLY A 88 -1.83 4.54 -14.17
C GLY A 88 -1.06 3.56 -15.06
N TRP A 89 0.29 3.62 -15.14
CA TRP A 89 1.07 2.74 -16.05
C TRP A 89 2.30 2.08 -15.43
N VAL A 90 2.79 2.53 -14.27
CA VAL A 90 3.90 1.87 -13.55
C VAL A 90 3.33 0.96 -12.48
N LEU A 91 3.32 -0.35 -12.79
CA LEU A 91 2.71 -1.41 -11.97
C LEU A 91 3.76 -2.35 -11.38
N TRP A 92 3.39 -2.94 -10.24
CA TRP A 92 4.14 -4.02 -9.60
C TRP A 92 4.34 -5.20 -10.55
N LYS A 93 5.55 -5.76 -10.55
CA LYS A 93 5.96 -6.88 -11.41
C LYS A 93 6.37 -8.14 -10.64
N GLY A 94 6.27 -8.12 -9.31
CA GLY A 94 6.58 -9.25 -8.46
C GLY A 94 5.38 -10.19 -8.22
N PRO A 95 5.43 -11.05 -7.19
CA PRO A 95 4.33 -11.95 -6.85
C PRO A 95 2.99 -11.22 -6.73
N TRP A 96 1.91 -11.86 -7.21
CA TRP A 96 0.55 -11.30 -7.24
C TRP A 96 0.34 -10.10 -8.18
N CYS A 97 1.29 -9.80 -9.07
CA CYS A 97 1.05 -8.87 -10.16
C CYS A 97 0.01 -9.40 -11.16
N THR A 98 -0.61 -8.51 -11.91
CA THR A 98 -1.38 -8.88 -13.10
C THR A 98 -0.45 -9.43 -14.17
N LYS A 99 -0.84 -10.52 -14.85
CA LYS A 99 -0.16 -10.99 -16.05
C LYS A 99 -0.48 -10.12 -17.26
#